data_AF-A0AAU8RLC5-F1
#
_entry.id   AF-A0AAU8RLC5-F1
#
_cell.length_a   1.000
_cell.length_b   1.000
_cell.length_c   1.000
_cell.angle_alpha   90.00
_cell.angle_beta   90.00
_cell.angle_gamma   90.00
#
_symmetry.space_group_name_H-M   'P 1'
#
loop_
_entity.id
_entity.type
_entity.pdbx_description
1 polymer ?
#
loop_
_entity_poly.entity_id
_entity_poly.type
_entity_poly.pdbx_seq_one_letter_code
_entity_poly.pdbx_strand_id
1 'polypeptide(L)'
;MVFIDHDDDFWIGNDLSNLIVWNKKENNFRHLSLVDEHIAVRDFYQDKEGLFWISTDGHGIFLYDKKEGKIKKHIENNLSNSFSLANDKPSKIIEDSNGVFWIGSYDRGVSKLDPSLYSFGHYYYQPDNPKGLSEKIVQSVLQDSKGRIWLSTYEGD
;
A
#
# COMPACT_ATOMS: atom_id res chain seq x y z
N MET A 1 -1.58 10.43 -8.37
CA MET A 1 -2.79 10.15 -7.56
C MET A 1 -3.05 11.28 -6.59
N VAL A 2 -4.26 11.34 -6.03
CA VAL A 2 -4.63 12.27 -4.96
C VAL A 2 -5.35 11.47 -3.87
N PHE A 3 -5.03 11.74 -2.62
CA PHE A 3 -5.68 11.20 -1.42
C PHE A 3 -6.06 12.36 -0.50
N ILE A 4 -7.20 12.26 0.18
CA ILE A 4 -7.67 13.24 1.16
C ILE A 4 -7.62 12.54 2.51
N ASP A 5 -6.86 13.09 3.44
CA ASP A 5 -6.73 12.53 4.78
C ASP A 5 -7.86 12.96 5.74
N HIS A 6 -7.87 12.38 6.94
CA HIS A 6 -8.88 12.70 7.96
C HIS A 6 -8.87 14.16 8.44
N ASP A 7 -7.81 14.92 8.15
CA ASP A 7 -7.71 16.35 8.48
C ASP A 7 -8.12 17.25 7.29
N ASP A 8 -8.67 16.69 6.21
CA ASP A 8 -8.99 17.34 4.93
C ASP A 8 -7.76 17.88 4.15
N ASP A 9 -6.56 17.38 4.45
CA ASP A 9 -5.35 17.72 3.70
C ASP A 9 -5.21 16.82 2.46
N PHE A 10 -4.69 17.40 1.37
CA PHE A 10 -4.51 16.68 0.12
C PHE A 10 -3.09 16.13 0.00
N TRP A 11 -2.99 14.82 -0.19
CA TRP A 11 -1.77 14.09 -0.48
C TRP A 11 -1.71 13.82 -1.97
N ILE A 12 -0.70 14.39 -2.62
CA ILE A 12 -0.54 14.33 -4.07
C ILE A 12 0.79 13.64 -4.34
N GLY A 13 0.71 12.42 -4.88
CA GLY A 13 1.88 11.67 -5.34
C GLY A 13 1.86 11.53 -6.86
N ASN A 14 3.01 11.61 -7.50
CA ASN A 14 3.15 11.33 -8.93
C ASN A 14 4.26 10.34 -9.23
N ASP A 15 4.28 9.83 -10.47
CA ASP A 15 5.27 8.86 -10.95
C ASP A 15 6.69 9.48 -11.08
N LEU A 16 6.84 10.78 -10.82
CA LEU A 16 8.08 11.54 -10.87
C LEU A 16 8.60 11.90 -9.47
N SER A 17 8.13 11.20 -8.43
CA SER A 17 8.70 11.22 -7.08
C SER A 17 8.38 12.41 -6.19
N ASN A 18 7.46 13.26 -6.63
CA ASN A 18 7.06 14.40 -5.83
C ASN A 18 5.83 14.01 -5.02
N LEU A 19 6.03 13.81 -3.72
CA LEU A 19 4.95 13.81 -2.76
C LEU A 19 4.77 15.22 -2.22
N ILE A 20 3.59 15.77 -2.49
CA ILE A 20 3.18 17.10 -2.05
C ILE A 20 2.00 16.92 -1.11
N VAL A 21 2.13 17.50 0.08
CA VAL A 21 1.02 17.63 1.03
C VAL A 21 0.56 19.08 0.99
N TRP A 22 -0.69 19.28 0.60
CA TRP A 22 -1.34 20.59 0.68
C TRP A 22 -2.16 20.65 1.96
N ASN A 23 -1.69 21.47 2.91
CA ASN A 23 -2.50 21.77 4.08
C ASN A 23 -3.60 22.76 3.67
N LYS A 24 -4.85 22.29 3.66
CA LYS A 24 -5.96 23.07 3.12
C LYS A 24 -6.30 24.26 4.02
N LYS A 25 -6.20 24.08 5.35
CA LYS A 25 -6.57 25.08 6.35
C LYS A 25 -5.61 26.27 6.38
N GLU A 26 -4.31 25.99 6.31
CA GLU A 26 -3.24 26.98 6.30
C GLU A 26 -2.88 27.46 4.90
N ASN A 27 -3.39 26.77 3.87
CA ASN A 27 -3.12 27.00 2.46
C ASN A 27 -1.62 27.02 2.14
N ASN A 28 -0.90 26.01 2.60
CA ASN A 28 0.53 25.84 2.34
C ASN A 28 0.84 24.47 1.74
N PHE A 29 1.96 24.39 1.03
CA PHE A 29 2.43 23.16 0.38
C PHE A 29 3.72 22.72 1.04
N ARG A 30 3.78 21.43 1.39
CA ARG A 30 4.99 20.78 1.89
C ARG A 30 5.41 19.70 0.90
N HIS A 31 6.66 19.77 0.47
CA HIS A 31 7.30 18.69 -0.26
C HIS A 31 7.83 17.66 0.73
N LEU A 32 7.51 16.39 0.50
CA LEU A 32 8.00 15.27 1.28
C LEU A 32 8.81 14.35 0.37
N SER A 33 10.02 14.02 0.81
CA SER A 33 10.82 12.95 0.21
C SER A 33 10.83 11.76 1.16
N LEU A 34 10.52 10.58 0.64
CA LEU A 34 10.56 9.33 1.43
C LEU A 34 11.98 8.78 1.50
N VAL A 35 12.77 9.00 0.45
CA VAL A 35 14.16 8.62 0.26
C VAL A 35 14.89 9.71 -0.54
N ASP A 36 16.22 9.59 -0.65
CA ASP A 36 17.06 10.57 -1.38
C ASP A 36 16.94 10.46 -2.91
N GLU A 37 16.32 9.39 -3.41
CA GLU A 37 16.14 9.13 -4.83
C GLU A 37 14.69 9.30 -5.32
N HIS A 38 14.53 9.21 -6.63
CA HIS A 38 13.26 9.36 -7.30
C HIS A 38 12.42 8.08 -7.24
N ILE A 39 11.40 8.03 -6.38
CA ILE A 39 10.48 6.89 -6.26
C ILE A 39 9.03 7.24 -6.63
N ALA A 40 8.43 6.47 -7.54
CA ALA A 40 7.02 6.62 -7.87
C ALA A 40 6.15 6.12 -6.72
N VAL A 41 5.20 6.94 -6.26
CA VAL A 41 4.17 6.53 -5.30
C VAL A 41 3.03 5.86 -6.05
N ARG A 42 2.52 4.72 -5.54
CA ARG A 42 1.44 3.93 -6.14
C ARG A 42 0.09 4.05 -5.43
N ASP A 43 0.09 4.16 -4.12
CA ASP A 43 -1.13 4.37 -3.32
C ASP A 43 -0.82 5.11 -2.01
N PHE A 44 -1.84 5.78 -1.49
CA PHE A 44 -1.88 6.27 -0.12
C PHE A 44 -3.03 5.60 0.62
N TYR A 45 -2.76 5.14 1.83
CA TYR A 45 -3.80 4.65 2.72
C TYR A 45 -3.55 5.18 4.14
N GLN A 46 -4.56 5.78 4.76
CA GLN A 46 -4.50 6.17 6.15
C GLN A 46 -5.21 5.12 6.99
N ASP A 47 -4.50 4.47 7.90
CA ASP A 47 -5.10 3.47 8.78
C ASP A 47 -5.96 4.09 9.89
N LYS A 48 -6.70 3.26 10.61
CA LYS A 48 -7.59 3.71 11.70
C LYS A 48 -6.86 4.43 12.84
N GLU A 49 -5.55 4.20 12.99
CA GLU A 49 -4.71 4.87 13.99
C GLU A 49 -4.12 6.20 13.47
N GLY A 50 -4.33 6.50 12.18
CA GLY A 50 -3.90 7.74 11.53
C GLY A 50 -2.50 7.68 10.91
N LEU A 51 -1.88 6.50 10.84
CA LEU A 51 -0.59 6.30 10.19
C LEU A 51 -0.79 6.17 8.67
N PHE A 52 0.10 6.78 7.91
CA PHE A 52 0.03 6.77 6.45
C PHE A 52 0.88 5.63 5.90
N TRP A 53 0.23 4.74 5.18
CA TRP A 53 0.83 3.67 4.40
C TRP A 53 1.00 4.15 2.96
N ILE A 54 2.24 4.26 2.52
CA ILE A 54 2.60 4.81 1.21
C ILE A 54 3.29 3.71 0.41
N SER A 55 2.59 3.15 -0.58
CA SER A 55 3.18 2.14 -1.47
C SER A 55 3.96 2.80 -2.59
N THR A 56 5.03 2.14 -3.02
CA THR A 56 5.95 2.68 -4.02
C THR A 56 6.27 1.65 -5.11
N ASP A 57 6.81 2.12 -6.23
CA ASP A 57 7.32 1.22 -7.26
C ASP A 57 8.79 0.87 -6.99
N GLY A 58 9.02 -0.29 -6.39
CA GLY A 58 10.35 -0.88 -6.21
C GLY A 58 10.97 -0.68 -4.82
N HIS A 59 10.32 0.05 -3.92
CA HIS A 59 10.82 0.31 -2.55
C HIS A 59 9.81 -0.13 -1.47
N GLY A 60 8.83 -0.96 -1.82
CA GLY A 60 7.86 -1.49 -0.86
C GLY A 60 6.94 -0.39 -0.30
N ILE A 61 6.77 -0.40 1.03
CA ILE A 61 5.80 0.44 1.75
C ILE A 61 6.49 1.26 2.84
N PHE A 62 6.21 2.56 2.86
CA PHE A 62 6.61 3.45 3.95
C PHE A 62 5.44 3.76 4.88
N LEU A 63 5.67 3.65 6.19
CA LEU A 63 4.73 4.05 7.23
C LEU A 63 5.15 5.42 7.74
N TYR A 64 4.38 6.45 7.40
CA TYR A 64 4.65 7.84 7.74
C TYR A 64 3.70 8.35 8.82
N ASP A 65 4.26 8.91 9.88
CA ASP A 65 3.51 9.59 10.92
C ASP A 65 3.45 11.09 10.60
N LYS A 66 2.25 11.57 10.21
CA LYS A 66 2.03 12.97 9.88
C LYS A 66 2.22 13.91 11.07
N LYS A 67 1.90 13.46 12.30
CA LYS A 67 2.02 14.28 13.51
C LYS A 67 3.48 14.49 13.88
N GLU A 68 4.29 13.45 13.79
CA GLU A 68 5.73 13.53 14.04
C GLU A 68 6.53 14.00 12.83
N GLY A 69 5.91 13.97 11.64
CA GLY A 69 6.53 14.39 10.40
C GLY A 69 7.64 13.47 9.90
N LYS A 70 7.63 12.18 10.25
CA LYS A 70 8.71 11.23 9.94
C LYS A 70 8.23 9.84 9.56
N ILE A 71 9.11 9.10 8.90
CA ILE A 71 8.94 7.67 8.63
C ILE A 71 9.14 6.89 9.93
N LYS A 72 8.13 6.10 10.31
CA LYS A 72 8.16 5.20 11.47
C LYS A 72 8.73 3.83 11.12
N LYS A 73 8.42 3.34 9.93
CA LYS A 73 8.81 2.02 9.46
C LYS A 73 8.85 1.98 7.94
N HIS A 74 9.71 1.11 7.44
CA HIS A 74 9.83 0.76 6.04
C HIS A 74 9.67 -0.76 5.92
N ILE A 75 8.80 -1.20 5.02
CA ILE A 75 8.43 -2.60 4.81
C ILE A 75 8.79 -2.97 3.38
N GLU A 76 9.65 -3.97 3.25
CA GLU A 76 10.18 -4.47 1.98
C GLU A 76 10.04 -5.99 1.90
N ASN A 77 10.20 -6.52 0.69
CA ASN A 77 10.39 -7.93 0.45
C ASN A 77 11.74 -8.38 1.02
N ASN A 78 11.73 -9.52 1.70
CA ASN A 78 12.94 -10.21 2.11
C ASN A 78 12.89 -11.64 1.59
N LEU A 79 13.72 -11.93 0.59
CA LEU A 79 13.79 -13.23 -0.06
C LEU A 79 14.12 -14.39 0.89
N SER A 80 14.72 -14.12 2.05
CA SER A 80 15.02 -15.11 3.08
C SER A 80 13.89 -15.29 4.11
N ASN A 81 12.87 -14.43 4.09
CA ASN A 81 11.74 -14.47 5.01
C ASN A 81 10.41 -14.56 4.24
N SER A 82 9.82 -15.75 4.21
CA SER A 82 8.53 -16.05 3.58
C SER A 82 7.33 -15.33 4.21
N PHE A 83 7.52 -14.64 5.33
CA PHE A 83 6.51 -13.83 6.00
C PHE A 83 6.76 -12.32 5.84
N SER A 84 7.62 -11.91 4.90
CA SER A 84 7.84 -10.52 4.51
C SER A 84 6.88 -10.10 3.39
N LEU A 85 6.94 -8.86 2.90
CA LEU A 85 6.10 -8.41 1.79
C LEU A 85 6.32 -9.28 0.54
N ALA A 86 5.29 -9.58 -0.25
CA ALA A 86 5.45 -10.47 -1.42
C ALA A 86 6.44 -9.95 -2.47
N ASN A 87 6.48 -8.63 -2.67
CA ASN A 87 7.36 -7.92 -3.59
C ASN A 87 7.56 -6.47 -3.15
N ASP A 88 8.46 -5.73 -3.80
CA ASP A 88 8.65 -4.30 -3.53
C ASP A 88 7.80 -3.38 -4.42
N LYS A 89 6.77 -3.94 -5.09
CA LYS A 89 5.85 -3.21 -5.96
C LYS A 89 4.39 -3.38 -5.53
N PRO A 90 4.04 -2.97 -4.30
CA PRO A 90 2.66 -2.94 -3.84
C PRO A 90 1.84 -1.94 -4.68
N SER A 91 0.67 -2.38 -5.14
CA SER A 91 -0.21 -1.59 -6.03
C SER A 91 -1.30 -0.85 -5.28
N LYS A 92 -1.89 -1.49 -4.25
CA LYS A 92 -3.03 -1.01 -3.49
C LYS A 92 -2.93 -1.49 -2.06
N ILE A 93 -3.33 -0.65 -1.10
CA ILE A 93 -3.40 -0.99 0.32
C ILE A 93 -4.79 -0.67 0.85
N ILE A 94 -5.41 -1.62 1.54
CA ILE A 94 -6.60 -1.37 2.37
C ILE A 94 -6.46 -2.05 3.73
N GLU A 95 -7.14 -1.51 4.74
CA GLU A 95 -7.39 -2.19 6.01
C GLU A 95 -8.85 -2.63 6.03
N ASP A 96 -9.10 -3.89 6.34
CA ASP A 96 -10.46 -4.40 6.46
C ASP A 96 -11.10 -4.06 7.81
N SER A 97 -12.39 -4.36 7.93
CA SER A 97 -13.16 -4.13 9.16
C SER A 97 -12.60 -4.81 10.40
N ASN A 98 -11.79 -5.87 10.25
CA ASN A 98 -11.17 -6.61 11.34
C ASN A 98 -9.75 -6.11 11.67
N GLY A 99 -9.26 -5.09 10.97
CA GLY A 99 -7.90 -4.56 11.16
C GLY A 99 -6.82 -5.31 10.40
N VAL A 100 -7.20 -6.20 9.47
CA VAL A 100 -6.25 -6.90 8.61
C VAL A 100 -5.98 -6.05 7.38
N PHE A 101 -4.70 -5.89 7.05
CA PHE A 101 -4.30 -5.20 5.82
C PHE A 101 -4.26 -6.17 4.64
N TRP A 102 -4.81 -5.72 3.52
CA TRP A 102 -4.76 -6.41 2.23
C TRP A 102 -4.01 -5.54 1.23
N ILE A 103 -2.97 -6.13 0.64
CA ILE A 103 -2.01 -5.41 -0.19
C ILE A 103 -1.92 -6.12 -1.53
N GLY A 104 -2.44 -5.46 -2.56
CA GLY A 104 -2.27 -5.91 -3.94
C GLY A 104 -0.82 -5.69 -4.41
N SER A 105 -0.39 -6.45 -5.40
CA SER A 105 0.95 -6.32 -5.99
C SER A 105 0.91 -6.42 -7.51
N TYR A 106 1.89 -5.78 -8.16
CA TYR A 106 2.02 -5.80 -9.62
C TYR A 106 2.64 -7.08 -10.21
N ASP A 107 3.07 -8.05 -9.40
CA ASP A 107 3.69 -9.28 -9.94
C ASP A 107 3.54 -10.55 -9.08
N ARG A 108 2.98 -10.49 -7.86
CA ARG A 108 2.91 -11.63 -6.92
C ARG A 108 1.55 -11.86 -6.28
N GLY A 109 0.47 -11.28 -6.82
CA GLY A 109 -0.87 -11.45 -6.24
C GLY A 109 -1.11 -10.55 -5.03
N VAL A 110 -1.60 -11.12 -3.92
CA VAL A 110 -2.01 -10.36 -2.72
C VAL A 110 -1.25 -10.81 -1.48
N SER A 111 -0.79 -9.83 -0.68
CA SER A 111 -0.32 -10.04 0.68
C SER A 111 -1.40 -9.65 1.69
N LYS A 112 -1.58 -10.47 2.72
CA LYS A 112 -2.45 -10.23 3.87
C LYS A 112 -1.57 -10.06 5.10
N LEU A 113 -1.71 -8.95 5.81
CA LEU A 113 -0.97 -8.68 7.04
C LEU A 113 -1.94 -8.57 8.20
N ASP A 114 -1.72 -9.41 9.20
CA ASP A 114 -2.29 -9.21 10.53
C ASP A 114 -1.29 -8.38 11.36
N PRO A 115 -1.61 -7.11 11.70
CA PRO A 115 -0.69 -6.25 12.43
C PRO A 115 -0.42 -6.74 13.86
N SER A 116 -1.27 -7.61 14.43
CA SER A 116 -1.00 -8.21 15.75
C SER A 116 0.15 -9.23 15.72
N LEU A 117 0.38 -9.86 14.55
CA LEU A 117 1.42 -10.86 14.33
C LEU A 117 2.61 -10.32 13.54
N TYR A 118 2.45 -9.17 12.87
CA TYR A 118 3.42 -8.60 11.92
C TYR A 118 3.99 -9.62 10.93
N SER A 119 3.15 -10.55 10.51
CA SER A 119 3.50 -11.65 9.61
C SER A 119 2.62 -11.57 8.38
N PHE A 120 3.23 -11.58 7.20
CA PHE A 120 2.52 -11.61 5.94
C PHE A 120 2.12 -13.05 5.59
N GLY A 121 0.83 -13.26 5.38
CA GLY A 121 0.30 -14.38 4.61
C GLY A 121 0.13 -13.97 3.15
N HIS A 122 0.23 -14.92 2.23
CA HIS A 122 0.19 -14.61 0.80
C HIS A 122 -0.82 -15.46 0.06
N TYR A 123 -1.55 -14.81 -0.85
CA TYR A 123 -2.32 -15.46 -1.91
C TYR A 123 -1.55 -15.22 -3.20
N TYR A 124 -0.65 -16.13 -3.52
CA TYR A 124 0.19 -16.05 -4.71
C TYR A 124 -0.58 -16.44 -5.97
N TYR A 125 -0.09 -15.96 -7.11
CA TYR A 125 -0.45 -16.46 -8.44
C TYR A 125 -0.06 -17.94 -8.57
N GLN A 126 -1.06 -18.78 -8.78
CA GLN A 126 -0.91 -20.22 -8.97
C GLN A 126 -2.01 -20.68 -9.93
N PRO A 127 -1.84 -20.51 -11.25
CA PRO A 127 -2.89 -20.74 -12.24
C PRO A 127 -3.36 -22.21 -12.25
N ASP A 128 -2.48 -23.14 -11.90
CA ASP A 128 -2.76 -24.57 -11.85
C ASP A 128 -3.39 -25.03 -10.51
N ASN A 129 -3.55 -24.12 -9.54
CA ASN A 129 -4.14 -24.42 -8.24
C ASN A 129 -5.51 -23.73 -8.09
N PRO A 130 -6.62 -24.47 -7.97
CA PRO A 130 -7.95 -23.87 -7.82
C PRO A 130 -8.14 -23.06 -6.52
N LYS A 131 -7.20 -23.13 -5.57
CA LYS A 131 -7.18 -22.30 -4.35
C LYS A 131 -6.23 -21.10 -4.45
N GLY A 132 -5.46 -20.99 -5.52
CA GLY A 132 -4.54 -19.87 -5.78
C GLY A 132 -5.18 -18.79 -6.64
N LEU A 133 -4.47 -17.67 -6.83
CA LEU A 133 -4.92 -16.62 -7.73
C LEU A 133 -4.65 -17.03 -9.18
N SER A 134 -5.63 -16.77 -10.06
CA SER A 134 -5.51 -16.99 -11.49
C SER A 134 -4.70 -15.90 -12.20
N GLU A 135 -4.38 -14.80 -11.53
CA GLU A 135 -3.61 -13.69 -12.10
C GLU A 135 -2.52 -13.19 -11.15
N LYS A 136 -1.42 -12.72 -11.73
CA LYS A 136 -0.26 -12.18 -10.98
C LYS A 136 -0.41 -10.71 -10.58
N ILE A 137 -1.15 -9.93 -11.37
CA ILE A 137 -1.31 -8.50 -11.18
C ILE A 137 -2.65 -8.25 -10.49
N VAL A 138 -2.59 -7.69 -9.30
CA VAL A 138 -3.77 -7.21 -8.57
C VAL A 138 -3.72 -5.70 -8.57
N GLN A 139 -4.62 -5.04 -9.30
CA GLN A 139 -4.61 -3.58 -9.46
C GLN A 139 -5.34 -2.86 -8.32
N SER A 140 -6.34 -3.51 -7.73
CA SER A 140 -7.13 -2.93 -6.66
C SER A 140 -7.67 -4.01 -5.74
N VAL A 141 -7.95 -3.60 -4.51
CA VAL A 141 -8.50 -4.41 -3.43
C VAL A 141 -9.59 -3.58 -2.77
N LEU A 142 -10.75 -4.19 -2.52
CA LEU A 142 -11.90 -3.54 -1.88
C LEU A 142 -12.57 -4.50 -0.90
N GLN A 143 -13.05 -4.01 0.23
CA GLN A 143 -13.99 -4.74 1.09
C GLN A 143 -15.44 -4.30 0.81
N ASP A 144 -16.36 -5.23 0.65
CA ASP A 144 -17.79 -4.93 0.56
C ASP A 144 -18.50 -4.85 1.92
N SER A 145 -19.78 -4.44 1.92
CA SER A 145 -20.58 -4.29 3.13
C SER A 145 -20.89 -5.61 3.87
N LYS A 146 -20.60 -6.77 3.25
CA LYS A 146 -20.70 -8.09 3.88
C LYS A 146 -19.35 -8.59 4.39
N GLY A 147 -18.31 -7.77 4.32
CA GLY A 147 -16.97 -8.08 4.75
C GLY A 147 -16.16 -8.93 3.76
N ARG A 148 -16.63 -9.12 2.52
CA ARG A 148 -15.90 -9.89 1.50
C ARG A 148 -14.86 -9.02 0.83
N ILE A 149 -13.70 -9.60 0.54
CA ILE A 149 -12.61 -8.94 -0.17
C ILE A 149 -12.74 -9.23 -1.67
N TRP A 150 -12.75 -8.16 -2.46
CA TRP A 150 -12.80 -8.17 -3.91
C TRP A 150 -11.45 -7.73 -4.46
N LEU A 151 -10.95 -8.46 -5.44
CA LEU A 151 -9.70 -8.18 -6.13
C LEU A 151 -10.02 -7.88 -7.59
N SER A 152 -9.50 -6.78 -8.11
CA SER A 152 -9.47 -6.57 -9.56
C SER A 152 -8.09 -6.98 -10.08
N THR A 153 -8.07 -7.96 -10.97
CA THR A 153 -6.84 -8.46 -11.56
C THR A 153 -6.67 -7.95 -12.99
N TYR A 154 -5.43 -7.96 -13.47
CA TYR A 154 -5.11 -7.67 -14.86
C TYR A 154 -4.34 -8.82 -15.44
N GLU A 155 -4.88 -9.41 -16.51
CA GLU A 155 -4.34 -10.59 -17.16
C GLU A 155 -3.00 -10.26 -17.83
N GLY A 156 -2.94 -9.13 -18.56
CA GLY A 156 -1.74 -8.74 -19.29
C GLY A 156 -1.43 -9.72 -20.41
N ASP A 157 -1.65 -9.28 -21.65
CA ASP A 157 -1.37 -10.08 -22.85
C ASP A 157 0.08 -10.59 -22.93
#